data_AF-A0A436AC36-F1
#
_entry.id   AF-A0A436AC36-F1
#
_cell.length_a   1.000
_cell.length_b   1.000
_cell.length_c   1.000
_cell.angle_alpha   90.00
_cell.angle_beta   90.00
_cell.angle_gamma   90.00
#
_symmetry.space_group_name_H-M   'P 1'
#
loop_
_entity.id
_entity.type
_entity.pdbx_description
1 polymer ?
#
loop_
_entity_poly.entity_id
_entity_poly.type
_entity_poly.pdbx_seq_one_letter_code
_entity_poly.pdbx_strand_id
1 'polypeptide(L)' 'MAEKTHRTMDDFAQACGVSRPTLSKYFDDPASVKPATRARIEAALRSSDYQPNLFARNLNRKRTRNIGIVVP' A
#
# COMPACT_ATOMS: atom_id res chain seq x y z
N MET A 1 23.01 2.95 -11.05
CA MET A 1 22.49 2.94 -9.66
C MET A 1 21.05 2.46 -9.75
N ALA A 2 20.74 1.26 -9.26
CA ALA A 2 19.41 0.68 -9.41
C ALA A 2 18.42 1.46 -8.54
N GLU A 3 17.55 2.22 -9.21
CA GLU A 3 16.38 2.88 -8.64
C GLU A 3 15.59 1.82 -7.88
N LYS A 4 15.57 1.92 -6.55
CA LYS A 4 14.85 0.99 -5.67
C LYS A 4 13.36 1.27 -5.78
N THR A 5 12.79 0.98 -6.95
CA THR A 5 11.35 0.85 -7.11
C THR A 5 10.94 -0.39 -6.36
N HIS A 6 10.40 -0.22 -5.15
CA HIS A 6 9.79 -1.32 -4.42
C HIS A 6 8.53 -1.75 -5.20
N ARG A 7 8.69 -2.63 -6.19
CA ARG A 7 7.60 -3.06 -7.09
C ARG A 7 6.54 -3.90 -6.37
N THR A 8 6.86 -4.41 -5.19
CA THR A 8 6.04 -5.41 -4.50
C THR A 8 5.82 -5.03 -3.05
N MET A 9 4.62 -5.32 -2.54
CA MET A 9 4.22 -5.00 -1.16
C MET A 9 5.07 -5.74 -0.11
N ASP A 10 5.59 -6.92 -0.45
CA ASP A 10 6.54 -7.67 0.40
C ASP A 10 7.89 -6.95 0.54
N ASP A 11 8.41 -6.40 -0.55
CA ASP A 11 9.69 -5.68 -0.54
C ASP A 11 9.58 -4.37 0.24
N PHE A 12 8.47 -3.65 0.05
CA PHE A 12 8.15 -2.47 0.84
C PHE A 12 7.94 -2.81 2.33
N ALA A 13 7.35 -3.96 2.66
CA ALA A 13 7.18 -4.42 4.04
C ALA A 13 8.51 -4.73 4.73
N GLN A 14 9.44 -5.40 4.03
CA GLN A 14 10.80 -5.63 4.51
C GLN A 14 11.56 -4.32 4.73
N ALA A 15 11.46 -3.38 3.78
CA ALA A 15 12.08 -2.06 3.91
C ALA A 15 11.52 -1.25 5.09
N CYS A 16 10.22 -1.36 5.37
CA CYS A 16 9.58 -0.73 6.52
C CYS A 16 9.82 -1.46 7.86
N GLY A 17 10.37 -2.68 7.84
CA GLY A 17 10.51 -3.53 9.02
C GLY A 17 9.18 -3.99 9.63
N VAL A 18 8.14 -4.14 8.80
CA VAL A 18 6.82 -4.62 9.22
C VAL A 18 6.39 -5.83 8.41
N SER A 19 5.43 -6.60 8.92
CA SER A 19 4.92 -7.75 8.18
C SER A 19 3.93 -7.31 7.08
N ARG A 20 3.89 -8.06 5.97
CA ARG A 20 2.90 -7.89 4.89
C ARG A 20 1.44 -7.71 5.39
N PRO A 21 0.91 -8.52 6.34
CA PRO A 21 -0.45 -8.32 6.85
C PRO A 21 -0.63 -7.03 7.64
N THR A 22 0.40 -6.54 8.35
CA THR A 22 0.34 -5.24 9.06
C THR A 22 0.25 -4.10 8.07
N LEU A 23 1.00 -4.19 6.98
CA LEU A 23 1.05 -3.18 5.93
C LEU A 23 -0.21 -3.20 5.05
N SER A 24 -0.79 -4.39 4.81
CA SER A 24 -2.12 -4.53 4.22
C SER A 24 -3.18 -3.86 5.10
N LYS A 25 -3.18 -4.16 6.41
CA LYS A 25 -4.08 -3.50 7.37
C LYS A 25 -3.90 -1.99 7.36
N TYR A 26 -2.68 -1.47 7.28
CA TYR A 26 -2.44 -0.03 7.19
C TYR A 26 -3.08 0.60 5.95
N PHE A 27 -2.95 -0.02 4.78
CA PHE A 27 -3.58 0.46 3.55
C PHE A 27 -5.10 0.25 3.51
N ASP A 28 -5.62 -0.68 4.30
CA ASP A 28 -7.04 -0.93 4.46
C ASP A 28 -7.68 0.06 5.45
N ASP A 29 -7.10 0.18 6.64
CA ASP A 29 -7.48 1.07 7.73
C ASP A 29 -6.23 1.52 8.54
N PRO A 30 -5.75 2.76 8.31
CA PRO A 30 -4.61 3.33 9.02
C PRO A 30 -4.81 3.45 10.53
N ALA A 31 -6.05 3.49 11.03
CA ALA A 31 -6.37 3.62 12.45
C ALA A 31 -6.29 2.28 13.21
N SER A 32 -6.33 1.16 12.49
CA SER A 32 -6.21 -0.19 13.07
C SER A 32 -4.76 -0.53 13.50
N VAL A 33 -3.78 0.30 13.14
CA VAL A 33 -2.36 0.08 13.39
C VAL A 33 -1.86 1.04 14.46
N LYS A 34 -0.97 0.56 15.34
CA LYS A 34 -0.37 1.38 16.40
C LYS A 34 0.27 2.66 15.82
N PRO A 35 0.16 3.81 16.51
CA PRO A 35 0.71 5.08 16.05
C PRO A 35 2.22 5.01 15.73
N ALA A 36 2.98 4.25 16.54
CA ALA A 36 4.41 4.05 16.33
C ALA A 36 4.73 3.35 14.99
N THR A 37 3.94 2.33 14.62
CA THR A 37 4.11 1.61 13.35
C THR A 37 3.63 2.45 12.18
N ARG A 38 2.53 3.19 12.36
CA ARG A 38 2.02 4.15 11.37
C ARG A 38 3.07 5.21 11.03
N ALA A 39 3.71 5.82 12.03
CA ALA A 39 4.75 6.83 11.80
C ALA A 39 5.94 6.25 11.01
N ARG A 40 6.34 5.00 11.27
CA ARG A 40 7.37 4.30 10.48
C ARG A 40 6.95 4.10 9.02
N ILE A 41 5.71 3.67 8.80
CA ILE A 41 5.19 3.47 7.44
C ILE A 41 5.08 4.80 6.70
N GLU A 42 4.61 5.88 7.35
CA GLU A 42 4.54 7.21 6.75
C GLU A 42 5.93 7.78 6.42
N ALA A 43 6.94 7.54 7.27
CA ALA A 43 8.32 7.92 6.99
C ALA A 43 8.89 7.13 5.79
N ALA A 44 8.62 5.83 5.74
CA ALA A 44 9.03 4.97 4.63
C ALA A 44 8.29 5.30 3.32
N LEU A 45 7.01 5.66 3.37
CA LEU A 45 6.24 6.15 2.22
C LEU A 45 6.76 7.51 1.72
N ARG A 46 7.37 8.32 2.59
CA ARG A 46 7.98 9.59 2.18
C ARG A 46 9.35 9.39 1.54
N SER A 47 10.11 8.40 2.00
CA SER A 47 11.45 8.11 1.46
C SER A 47 11.42 7.18 0.25
N SER A 48 10.30 6.48 0.05
CA SER A 48 10.12 5.48 -0.98
C SER A 48 8.96 5.90 -1.85
N ASP A 49 9.18 6.00 -3.17
CA ASP A 49 8.16 6.36 -4.17
C ASP A 49 7.16 5.18 -4.40
N TYR A 50 6.75 4.54 -3.30
CA TYR A 50 5.89 3.36 -3.31
C TYR A 50 4.44 3.79 -3.51
N GLN A 51 3.99 3.68 -4.75
CA GLN A 51 2.59 3.92 -5.08
C GLN A 51 1.82 2.58 -5.02
N PRO A 52 0.88 2.41 -4.07
CA PRO A 52 0.13 1.16 -3.97
C PRO A 52 -0.69 0.94 -5.24
N ASN A 53 -0.46 -0.21 -5.90
CA ASN A 53 -1.15 -0.54 -7.14
C ASN A 53 -2.66 -0.76 -6.90
N LEU A 54 -3.47 0.19 -7.38
CA LEU A 54 -4.92 0.18 -7.25
C LEU A 54 -5.56 -1.03 -7.95
N PHE A 55 -5.02 -1.49 -9.08
CA PHE A 55 -5.53 -2.66 -9.79
C PHE A 55 -5.32 -3.95 -8.98
N ALA A 56 -4.15 -4.10 -8.35
CA ALA A 56 -3.87 -5.22 -7.46
C ALA A 56 -4.78 -5.21 -6.23
N ARG A 57 -5.04 -4.02 -5.64
CA ARG A 57 -6.01 -3.88 -4.53
C ARG A 57 -7.43 -4.27 -4.96
N ASN A 58 -7.86 -3.85 -6.15
CA ASN A 58 -9.20 -4.14 -6.66
C ASN A 58 -9.39 -5.64 -7.00
N LEU A 59 -8.36 -6.28 -7.55
CA LEU A 59 -8.36 -7.72 -7.85
C LEU A 59 -8.47 -8.56 -6.57
N ASN A 60 -7.66 -8.25 -5.54
CA ASN A 60 -7.68 -8.98 -4.28
C ASN A 60 -9.00 -8.76 -3.50
N ARG A 61 -9.60 -7.56 -3.61
CA ARG A 61 -10.84 -7.22 -2.91
C ARG A 61 -12.11 -7.75 -3.61
N LYS A 62 -12.02 -8.37 -4.80
CA LYS A 62 -13.17 -8.80 -5.65
C LYS A 62 -14.26 -7.74 -5.86
N ARG A 63 -13.98 -6.47 -5.54
CA ARG A 63 -14.94 -5.37 -5.51
C ARG A 63 -14.26 -4.14 -6.12
N THR A 64 -14.47 -3.94 -7.40
CA THR A 64 -14.05 -2.75 -8.13
C THR A 64 -15.00 -1.61 -7.75
N ARG A 65 -14.49 -0.58 -7.05
CA ARG A 65 -15.20 0.70 -6.87
C ARG A 65 -15.14 1.54 -8.14
N ASN A 66 -15.47 0.94 -9.29
CA ASN A 66 -15.49 1.63 -10.57
C ASN A 66 -16.92 2.09 -10.84
N ILE A 67 -17.09 3.40 -11.07
CA ILE A 67 -18.35 3.97 -11.56
C ILE A 67 -18.18 4.15 -13.07
N GLY A 68 -18.90 3.35 -13.86
CA GLY A 68 -18.95 3.51 -15.31
C GLY A 68 -20.10 4.42 -15.69
N ILE A 69 -19.81 5.49 -16.43
CA ILE A 69 -20.83 6.35 -17.03
C ILE A 69 -20.77 6.10 -18.54
N VAL A 70 -21.87 5.58 -19.09
CA VAL A 70 -22.07 5.42 -20.54
C VAL A 70 -22.95 6.58 -20.99
N VAL A 71 -22.43 7.37 -21.93
CA VAL A 71 -23.12 8.53 -22.53
C VAL A 71 -23.35 8.18 -24.01
N PRO A 72 -24.53 8.48 -24.59
CA PRO A 72 -24.87 8.14 -25.97
C PRO A 72 -23.96 8.81 -27.02
#